data_AF-A0A3Q3GVB3-F1
#
_entry.id   AF-A0A3Q3GVB3-F1
#
_cell.length_a   1.000
_cell.length_b   1.000
_cell.length_c   1.000
_cell.angle_alpha   90.00
_cell.angle_beta   90.00
_cell.angle_gamma   90.00
#
_symmetry.space_group_name_H-M   'P 1'
#
loop_
_entity.id
_entity.type
_entity.pdbx_description
1 polymer ?
#
loop_
_entity_poly.entity_id
_entity_poly.type
_entity_poly.pdbx_seq_one_letter_code
_entity_poly.pdbx_strand_id
1 'polypeptide(L)'
;MRRSEVLAAESVSCLNKALIHLKDIWEEIGIPEDQRLQRTNVVKNHIKNLLEMMVKEEESLKNRLMSSIETCRAEMEKLCLELQLPLFEEESGISMLQQEKNIRTQVDALTKEKTQRMQQLKLLLDQDQDLCDILCSMSYGIAPDSVPSPEQLENFRQHIANQNEEKTRRYAEFTDIKRQIILHMEQLDHIPETSFEKDVVCEDEDSFCLSRDNITSLKLLLCQLEERKAENEAMCESHREKIQQLWDRLQVPQEEREAFNEHMVTSRKRNLEALRAEVQRLEELKLLNIRNVTEAIRSEIAVFWDRCFLSIDQRQDFAPYFSEDFTEELLSVHDAEIQRLKRHYEDHRELFDGVHQWEDSWRLFLELEKKATDPTRFANRGGNLLKEEKQRSELHKSLPKLEKKLKAEIDVWESEQGQEFLVSGQKFLQYVEEQWELHRIEKEKEKQERHLKKSKQTEVDMLYGTAVRTPTKRRFLGTTTPNKTRKVPAVRTPGSSRPPNPRLQGCNKENEVRSKGTPLSGGLLNSASPQPNFSITSVASTYSEFVRDLSKASNTKIQHDVLNSTSTNL
;
A
#
# COMPACT_ATOMS: atom_id res chain seq x y z
N MET A 1 -21.26 -36.44 103.28
CA MET A 1 -21.79 -35.09 103.56
C MET A 1 -20.94 -34.10 102.78
N ARG A 2 -21.54 -33.26 101.95
CA ARG A 2 -20.86 -32.24 101.14
C ARG A 2 -20.41 -31.09 102.05
N ARG A 3 -19.33 -30.38 101.71
CA ARG A 3 -18.84 -29.25 102.53
C ARG A 3 -19.89 -28.15 102.75
N SER A 4 -20.77 -27.92 101.77
CA SER A 4 -21.91 -27.01 101.87
C SER A 4 -22.97 -27.45 102.89
N GLU A 5 -23.23 -28.76 103.00
CA GLU A 5 -24.16 -29.32 104.00
C GLU A 5 -23.63 -29.15 105.42
N VAL A 6 -22.31 -29.29 105.61
CA VAL A 6 -21.64 -29.05 106.90
C VAL A 6 -21.72 -27.56 107.28
N LEU A 7 -21.38 -26.65 106.37
CA LEU A 7 -21.49 -25.20 106.59
C LEU A 7 -22.92 -24.74 106.89
N ALA A 8 -23.93 -25.34 106.26
CA ALA A 8 -25.33 -25.08 106.57
C ALA A 8 -25.68 -25.51 108.01
N ALA A 9 -25.24 -26.70 108.43
CA ALA A 9 -25.44 -27.18 109.80
C ALA A 9 -24.71 -26.31 110.86
N GLU A 10 -23.48 -25.88 110.57
CA GLU A 10 -22.72 -24.94 111.41
C GLU A 10 -23.43 -23.59 111.54
N SER A 11 -23.99 -23.06 110.45
CA SER A 11 -24.75 -21.80 110.44
C SER A 11 -26.01 -21.88 111.33
N VAL A 12 -26.75 -22.99 111.26
CA VAL A 12 -27.90 -23.25 112.15
C VAL A 12 -27.46 -23.38 113.61
N SER A 13 -26.33 -24.04 113.88
CA SER A 13 -25.76 -24.14 115.24
C SER A 13 -25.38 -22.76 115.80
N CYS A 14 -24.77 -21.90 114.98
CA CYS A 14 -24.41 -20.54 115.35
C CYS A 14 -25.65 -19.70 115.70
N LEU A 15 -26.70 -19.76 114.87
CA LEU A 15 -27.96 -19.08 115.14
C LEU A 15 -28.60 -19.54 116.45
N ASN A 16 -28.66 -20.85 116.70
CA ASN A 16 -29.22 -21.40 117.94
C ASN A 16 -28.45 -20.95 119.18
N LYS A 17 -27.10 -20.93 119.13
CA LYS A 17 -26.25 -20.41 120.23
C LYS A 17 -26.53 -18.92 120.49
N ALA A 18 -26.65 -18.11 119.44
CA ALA A 18 -26.94 -16.69 119.56
C ALA A 18 -28.34 -16.42 120.15
N LEU A 19 -29.35 -17.21 119.76
CA LEU A 19 -30.71 -17.09 120.30
C LEU A 19 -30.82 -17.53 121.77
N ILE A 20 -30.11 -18.58 122.17
CA ILE A 20 -30.00 -18.98 123.58
C ILE A 20 -29.34 -17.86 124.39
N HIS A 21 -28.21 -17.34 123.92
CA HIS A 21 -27.50 -16.27 124.63
C HIS A 21 -28.33 -14.97 124.75
N LEU A 22 -29.10 -14.60 123.71
CA LEU A 22 -30.05 -13.49 123.79
C LEU A 22 -31.15 -13.73 124.82
N LYS A 23 -31.66 -14.96 124.94
CA LYS A 23 -32.64 -15.34 125.96
C LYS A 23 -32.05 -15.18 127.36
N ASP A 24 -30.84 -15.71 127.59
CA ASP A 24 -30.15 -15.62 128.89
C ASP A 24 -29.98 -14.15 129.32
N ILE A 25 -29.50 -13.29 128.41
CA ILE A 25 -29.40 -11.83 128.62
C ILE A 25 -30.76 -11.19 128.95
N TRP A 26 -31.85 -11.60 128.29
CA TRP A 26 -33.17 -11.05 128.58
C TRP A 26 -33.77 -11.56 129.90
N GLU A 27 -33.34 -12.71 130.40
CA GLU A 27 -33.64 -13.22 131.73
C GLU A 27 -32.87 -12.46 132.81
N GLU A 28 -31.58 -12.19 132.62
CA GLU A 28 -30.77 -11.37 133.54
C GLU A 28 -31.29 -9.92 133.66
N ILE A 29 -31.74 -9.30 132.55
CA ILE A 29 -32.27 -7.92 132.56
C ILE A 29 -33.73 -7.87 133.07
N GLY A 30 -34.46 -8.98 133.08
CA GLY A 30 -35.87 -9.02 133.50
C GLY A 30 -36.86 -8.44 132.49
N ILE A 31 -36.57 -8.53 131.19
CA ILE A 31 -37.43 -8.00 130.11
C ILE A 31 -38.73 -8.82 130.02
N PRO A 32 -39.93 -8.21 129.99
CA PRO A 32 -41.20 -8.92 129.84
C PRO A 32 -41.35 -9.70 128.52
N GLU A 33 -42.14 -10.78 128.55
CA GLU A 33 -42.24 -11.76 127.46
C GLU A 33 -42.80 -11.18 126.15
N ASP A 34 -43.70 -10.20 126.22
CA ASP A 34 -44.22 -9.48 125.05
C ASP A 34 -43.11 -8.71 124.30
N GLN A 35 -42.20 -8.08 125.03
CA GLN A 35 -41.04 -7.39 124.45
C GLN A 35 -39.98 -8.37 123.91
N ARG A 36 -39.78 -9.52 124.58
CA ARG A 36 -38.93 -10.60 124.07
C ARG A 36 -39.48 -11.15 122.76
N LEU A 37 -40.80 -11.40 122.70
CA LEU A 37 -41.49 -11.85 121.51
C LEU A 37 -41.37 -10.84 120.36
N GLN A 38 -41.56 -9.54 120.62
CA GLN A 38 -41.34 -8.49 119.63
C GLN A 38 -39.90 -8.51 119.07
N ARG A 39 -38.88 -8.54 119.94
CA ARG A 39 -37.46 -8.56 119.52
C ARG A 39 -37.12 -9.82 118.73
N THR A 40 -37.58 -10.99 119.18
CA THR A 40 -37.38 -12.27 118.49
C THR A 40 -38.10 -12.29 117.14
N ASN A 41 -39.28 -11.67 117.04
CA ASN A 41 -40.02 -11.54 115.78
C ASN A 41 -39.31 -10.61 114.78
N VAL A 42 -38.65 -9.54 115.24
CA VAL A 42 -37.79 -8.70 114.39
C VAL A 42 -36.62 -9.51 113.83
N VAL A 43 -35.93 -10.30 114.66
CA VAL A 43 -34.84 -11.20 114.23
C VAL A 43 -35.34 -12.25 113.23
N LYS A 44 -36.46 -12.92 113.54
CA LYS A 44 -37.12 -13.88 112.65
C LYS A 44 -37.44 -13.27 111.28
N ASN A 45 -37.97 -12.05 111.25
CA ASN A 45 -38.32 -11.36 110.00
C ASN A 45 -37.07 -11.00 109.18
N HIS A 46 -35.98 -10.56 109.81
CA HIS A 46 -34.73 -10.28 109.08
C HIS A 46 -34.12 -11.54 108.47
N ILE A 47 -34.06 -12.63 109.22
CA ILE A 47 -33.55 -13.93 108.73
C ILE A 47 -34.45 -14.47 107.62
N LYS A 48 -35.78 -14.41 107.80
CA LYS A 48 -36.75 -14.83 106.79
C LYS A 48 -36.57 -14.04 105.49
N ASN A 49 -36.52 -12.71 105.55
CA ASN A 49 -36.39 -11.85 104.38
C ASN A 49 -35.07 -12.10 103.63
N LEU A 50 -33.97 -12.35 104.35
CA LEU A 50 -32.68 -12.70 103.73
C LEU A 50 -32.73 -14.06 103.02
N LEU A 51 -33.32 -15.08 103.65
CA LEU A 51 -33.45 -16.40 103.04
C LEU A 51 -34.41 -16.38 101.83
N GLU A 52 -35.52 -15.65 101.91
CA GLU A 52 -36.45 -15.46 100.78
C GLU A 52 -35.79 -14.69 99.63
N MET A 53 -34.92 -13.72 99.91
CA MET A 53 -34.10 -13.04 98.90
C MET A 53 -33.17 -14.04 98.20
N MET A 54 -32.35 -14.77 98.96
CA MET A 54 -31.38 -15.73 98.39
C MET A 54 -32.06 -16.84 97.58
N VAL A 55 -33.17 -17.40 98.07
CA VAL A 55 -33.95 -18.40 97.33
C VAL A 55 -34.50 -17.80 96.03
N LYS A 56 -35.04 -16.57 96.07
CA LYS A 56 -35.57 -15.89 94.88
C LYS A 56 -34.47 -15.55 93.86
N GLU A 57 -33.25 -15.23 94.30
CA GLU A 57 -32.10 -15.01 93.43
C GLU A 57 -31.66 -16.28 92.72
N GLU A 58 -31.60 -17.42 93.43
CA GLU A 58 -31.27 -18.73 92.85
C GLU A 58 -32.39 -19.29 91.96
N GLU A 59 -33.67 -19.10 92.31
CA GLU A 59 -34.80 -19.40 91.42
C GLU A 59 -34.77 -18.54 90.15
N SER A 60 -34.44 -17.24 90.29
CA SER A 60 -34.23 -16.34 89.16
C SER A 60 -33.04 -16.76 88.30
N LEU A 61 -31.94 -17.24 88.89
CA LEU A 61 -30.80 -17.78 88.15
C LEU A 61 -31.18 -19.05 87.39
N LYS A 62 -31.89 -19.99 88.03
CA LYS A 62 -32.39 -21.21 87.40
C LYS A 62 -33.32 -20.89 86.22
N ASN A 63 -34.27 -19.98 86.40
CA ASN A 63 -35.21 -19.59 85.34
C ASN A 63 -34.48 -18.91 84.17
N ARG A 64 -33.51 -18.00 84.45
CA ARG A 64 -32.63 -17.42 83.42
C ARG A 64 -31.85 -18.48 82.66
N LEU A 65 -31.33 -19.51 83.33
CA LEU A 65 -30.64 -20.63 82.67
C LEU A 65 -31.58 -21.45 81.79
N MET A 66 -32.81 -21.74 82.21
CA MET A 66 -33.78 -22.46 81.35
C MET A 66 -34.10 -21.65 80.09
N SER A 67 -34.42 -20.37 80.21
CA SER A 67 -34.69 -19.51 79.04
C SER A 67 -33.46 -19.33 78.14
N SER A 68 -32.23 -19.30 78.70
CA SER A 68 -30.98 -19.29 77.92
C SER A 68 -30.83 -20.58 77.11
N ILE A 69 -31.05 -21.75 77.72
CA ILE A 69 -31.03 -23.06 77.04
C ILE A 69 -32.08 -23.12 75.94
N GLU A 70 -33.33 -22.73 76.21
CA GLU A 70 -34.42 -22.72 75.23
C GLU A 70 -34.11 -21.82 74.03
N THR A 71 -33.58 -20.61 74.27
CA THR A 71 -33.19 -19.67 73.21
C THR A 71 -32.04 -20.23 72.37
N CYS A 72 -30.97 -20.70 73.01
CA CYS A 72 -29.81 -21.24 72.30
C CYS A 72 -30.12 -22.56 71.56
N ARG A 73 -31.09 -23.38 72.01
CA ARG A 73 -31.58 -24.53 71.24
C ARG A 73 -32.30 -24.10 69.97
N ALA A 74 -33.21 -23.12 70.05
CA ALA A 74 -33.92 -22.62 68.87
C ALA A 74 -32.96 -21.97 67.85
N GLU A 75 -31.93 -21.28 68.33
CA GLU A 75 -30.83 -20.77 67.49
C GLU A 75 -30.00 -21.90 66.87
N MET A 76 -29.69 -22.96 67.64
CA MET A 76 -28.98 -24.15 67.16
C MET A 76 -29.75 -24.86 66.04
N GLU A 77 -31.02 -25.16 66.24
CA GLU A 77 -31.88 -25.84 65.25
C GLU A 77 -31.95 -25.03 63.96
N LYS A 78 -32.12 -23.70 64.07
CA LYS A 78 -32.09 -22.78 62.93
C LYS A 78 -30.73 -22.83 62.21
N LEU A 79 -29.61 -22.76 62.93
CA LEU A 79 -28.28 -22.79 62.34
C LEU A 79 -27.96 -24.14 61.68
N CYS A 80 -28.39 -25.27 62.26
CA CYS A 80 -28.26 -26.59 61.65
C CYS A 80 -29.04 -26.67 60.32
N LEU A 81 -30.28 -26.17 60.29
CA LEU A 81 -31.10 -26.13 59.07
C LEU A 81 -30.46 -25.23 57.98
N GLU A 82 -29.99 -24.04 58.35
CA GLU A 82 -29.33 -23.10 57.43
C GLU A 82 -28.00 -23.66 56.89
N LEU A 83 -27.18 -24.30 57.73
CA LEU A 83 -25.89 -24.89 57.35
C LEU A 83 -25.99 -26.28 56.69
N GLN A 84 -27.19 -26.86 56.66
CA GLN A 84 -27.49 -28.22 56.16
C GLN A 84 -26.76 -29.32 56.98
N LEU A 85 -26.67 -29.12 58.29
CA LEU A 85 -26.02 -30.02 59.24
C LEU A 85 -27.05 -30.88 60.01
N PRO A 86 -26.66 -32.06 60.51
CA PRO A 86 -27.52 -32.86 61.39
C PRO A 86 -27.88 -32.08 62.67
N LEU A 87 -29.02 -32.45 63.27
CA LEU A 87 -29.46 -31.88 64.54
C LEU A 87 -28.48 -32.21 65.66
N PHE A 88 -28.30 -31.27 66.59
CA PHE A 88 -27.40 -31.40 67.72
C PHE A 88 -27.96 -32.41 68.77
N GLU A 89 -27.16 -33.42 69.12
CA GLU A 89 -27.49 -34.38 70.17
C GLU A 89 -27.03 -33.86 71.55
N GLU A 90 -27.94 -33.77 72.52
CA GLU A 90 -27.62 -33.35 73.89
C GLU A 90 -27.05 -34.50 74.72
N GLU A 91 -25.91 -34.29 75.39
CA GLU A 91 -25.39 -35.24 76.38
C GLU A 91 -26.34 -35.40 77.57
N SER A 92 -26.84 -36.62 77.79
CA SER A 92 -27.69 -36.92 78.94
C SER A 92 -26.92 -36.96 80.27
N GLY A 93 -27.51 -36.43 81.34
CA GLY A 93 -26.96 -36.52 82.71
C GLY A 93 -26.02 -35.40 83.15
N ILE A 94 -25.74 -34.40 82.30
CA ILE A 94 -24.95 -33.21 82.67
C ILE A 94 -25.78 -32.18 83.47
N SER A 95 -25.12 -31.22 84.11
CA SER A 95 -25.80 -30.14 84.85
C SER A 95 -26.35 -29.06 83.90
N MET A 96 -27.43 -28.38 84.30
CA MET A 96 -28.01 -27.27 83.50
C MET A 96 -26.96 -26.23 83.08
N LEU A 97 -26.05 -25.85 83.98
CA LEU A 97 -25.00 -24.86 83.69
C LEU A 97 -24.00 -25.37 82.65
N GLN A 98 -23.69 -26.67 82.64
CA GLN A 98 -22.80 -27.28 81.66
C GLN A 98 -23.51 -27.47 80.31
N GLN A 99 -24.77 -27.87 80.32
CA GLN A 99 -25.62 -27.98 79.13
C GLN A 99 -25.73 -26.64 78.41
N GLU A 100 -26.07 -25.59 79.15
CA GLU A 100 -26.16 -24.21 78.66
C GLU A 100 -24.84 -23.77 78.00
N LYS A 101 -23.71 -23.99 78.69
CA LYS A 101 -22.38 -23.70 78.16
C LYS A 101 -22.05 -24.48 76.89
N ASN A 102 -22.38 -25.77 76.83
CA ASN A 102 -22.12 -26.62 75.66
C ASN A 102 -22.89 -26.11 74.44
N ILE A 103 -24.20 -25.91 74.57
CA ILE A 103 -25.07 -25.42 73.49
C ILE A 103 -24.59 -24.05 73.02
N ARG A 104 -24.34 -23.10 73.93
CA ARG A 104 -23.85 -21.76 73.59
C ARG A 104 -22.51 -21.79 72.85
N THR A 105 -21.54 -22.57 73.31
CA THR A 105 -20.24 -22.72 72.64
C THR A 105 -20.39 -23.25 71.21
N GLN A 106 -21.34 -24.16 70.99
CA GLN A 106 -21.63 -24.73 69.67
C GLN A 106 -22.43 -23.75 68.78
N VAL A 107 -23.35 -22.95 69.33
CA VAL A 107 -24.03 -21.84 68.61
C VAL A 107 -23.01 -20.80 68.13
N ASP A 108 -22.05 -20.42 68.98
CA ASP A 108 -20.96 -19.51 68.60
C ASP A 108 -20.12 -20.08 67.45
N ALA A 109 -19.81 -21.39 67.49
CA ALA A 109 -19.06 -22.09 66.45
C ALA A 109 -19.81 -22.14 65.11
N LEU A 110 -21.10 -22.54 65.11
CA LEU A 110 -21.93 -22.58 63.90
C LEU A 110 -22.20 -21.18 63.34
N THR A 111 -22.40 -20.17 64.19
CA THR A 111 -22.53 -18.77 63.76
C THR A 111 -21.25 -18.29 63.06
N LYS A 112 -20.09 -18.64 63.61
CA LYS A 112 -18.80 -18.36 62.98
C LYS A 112 -18.64 -19.08 61.64
N GLU A 113 -19.04 -20.34 61.53
CA GLU A 113 -19.02 -21.07 60.27
C GLU A 113 -19.95 -20.44 59.22
N LYS A 114 -21.20 -20.13 59.58
CA LYS A 114 -22.16 -19.44 58.70
C LYS A 114 -21.58 -18.12 58.18
N THR A 115 -21.05 -17.27 59.07
CA THR A 115 -20.46 -15.99 58.65
C THR A 115 -19.25 -16.19 57.72
N GLN A 116 -18.42 -17.21 57.95
CA GLN A 116 -17.31 -17.55 57.06
C GLN A 116 -17.80 -18.03 55.68
N ARG A 117 -18.80 -18.93 55.61
CA ARG A 117 -19.38 -19.40 54.34
C ARG A 117 -20.00 -18.25 53.54
N MET A 118 -20.74 -17.34 54.21
CA MET A 118 -21.34 -16.16 53.56
C MET A 118 -20.28 -15.16 53.07
N GLN A 119 -19.20 -14.93 53.82
CA GLN A 119 -18.08 -14.10 53.37
C GLN A 119 -17.38 -14.70 52.15
N GLN A 120 -17.19 -16.01 52.12
CA GLN A 120 -16.63 -16.71 50.95
C GLN A 120 -17.57 -16.62 49.74
N LEU A 121 -18.88 -16.80 49.93
CA LEU A 121 -19.87 -16.63 48.85
C LEU A 121 -19.81 -15.23 48.27
N LYS A 122 -19.78 -14.20 49.11
CA LYS A 122 -19.70 -12.81 48.63
C LYS A 122 -18.46 -12.59 47.76
N LEU A 123 -17.28 -13.01 48.22
CA LEU A 123 -16.03 -12.87 47.45
C LEU A 123 -16.08 -13.59 46.10
N LEU A 124 -16.76 -14.75 46.03
CA LEU A 124 -16.94 -15.48 44.77
C LEU A 124 -17.97 -14.81 43.85
N LEU A 125 -19.06 -14.24 44.39
CA LEU A 125 -20.04 -13.47 43.61
C LEU A 125 -19.44 -12.17 43.05
N ASP A 126 -18.64 -11.45 43.85
CA ASP A 126 -17.94 -10.25 43.40
C ASP A 126 -16.98 -10.61 42.23
N GLN A 127 -16.27 -11.75 42.32
CA GLN A 127 -15.41 -12.27 41.23
C GLN A 127 -16.17 -12.79 40.01
N ASP A 128 -17.33 -13.43 40.20
CA ASP A 128 -18.20 -13.89 39.10
C ASP A 128 -18.72 -12.71 38.29
N GLN A 129 -19.12 -11.62 38.96
CA GLN A 129 -19.61 -10.41 38.31
C GLN A 129 -18.51 -9.76 37.45
N ASP A 130 -17.31 -9.55 38.00
CA ASP A 130 -16.16 -9.00 37.25
C ASP A 130 -15.83 -9.85 35.99
N LEU A 131 -15.94 -11.18 36.08
CA LEU A 131 -15.70 -12.10 34.97
C LEU A 131 -16.85 -12.08 33.96
N CYS A 132 -18.10 -12.04 34.43
CA CYS A 132 -19.29 -11.96 33.59
C CYS A 132 -19.36 -10.66 32.78
N ASP A 133 -18.97 -9.53 33.36
CA ASP A 133 -18.93 -8.24 32.65
C ASP A 133 -17.90 -8.27 31.51
N ILE A 134 -16.72 -8.84 31.75
CA ILE A 134 -15.63 -8.94 30.75
C ILE A 134 -15.94 -9.99 29.67
N LEU A 135 -16.41 -11.18 30.05
CA LEU A 135 -16.65 -12.30 29.12
C LEU A 135 -18.05 -12.26 28.47
N CYS A 136 -18.92 -11.36 28.93
CA CYS A 136 -20.35 -11.30 28.65
C CYS A 136 -21.05 -12.66 28.87
N SER A 137 -20.71 -13.32 29.98
CA SER A 137 -21.25 -14.63 30.37
C SER A 137 -22.43 -14.49 31.35
N MET A 138 -23.23 -15.54 31.48
CA MET A 138 -24.29 -15.63 32.49
C MET A 138 -23.67 -16.02 33.84
N SER A 139 -24.11 -15.38 34.93
CA SER A 139 -23.63 -15.65 36.28
C SER A 139 -24.02 -17.03 36.79
N TYR A 140 -23.26 -17.53 37.78
CA TYR A 140 -23.35 -18.92 38.26
C TYR A 140 -24.68 -19.28 38.97
N GLY A 141 -25.47 -18.28 39.39
CA GLY A 141 -26.87 -18.47 39.81
C GLY A 141 -27.11 -18.87 41.28
N ILE A 142 -26.15 -18.68 42.19
CA ILE A 142 -26.38 -18.84 43.64
C ILE A 142 -27.05 -17.58 44.20
N ALA A 143 -28.13 -17.75 44.98
CA ALA A 143 -28.82 -16.64 45.63
C ALA A 143 -27.94 -16.03 46.75
N PRO A 144 -27.72 -14.69 46.78
CA PRO A 144 -26.75 -14.05 47.67
C PRO A 144 -27.11 -14.14 49.16
N ASP A 145 -28.39 -14.33 49.49
CA ASP A 145 -28.88 -14.45 50.87
C ASP A 145 -28.90 -15.91 51.38
N SER A 146 -28.60 -16.89 50.53
CA SER A 146 -28.63 -18.31 50.88
C SER A 146 -27.28 -18.78 51.42
N VAL A 147 -27.31 -19.52 52.54
CA VAL A 147 -26.09 -20.15 53.09
C VAL A 147 -25.70 -21.32 52.21
N PRO A 148 -24.51 -21.30 51.56
CA PRO A 148 -24.12 -22.37 50.65
C PRO A 148 -23.60 -23.59 51.41
N SER A 149 -23.72 -24.76 50.79
CA SER A 149 -23.01 -25.97 51.21
C SER A 149 -21.52 -25.85 50.86
N PRO A 150 -20.63 -26.64 51.51
CA PRO A 150 -19.22 -26.68 51.16
C PRO A 150 -18.99 -27.11 49.70
N GLU A 151 -19.82 -28.03 49.19
CA GLU A 151 -19.78 -28.51 47.80
C GLU A 151 -20.21 -27.42 46.81
N GLN A 152 -21.23 -26.61 47.13
CA GLN A 152 -21.62 -25.47 46.31
C GLN A 152 -20.50 -24.41 46.24
N LEU A 153 -19.81 -24.15 47.35
CA LEU A 153 -18.65 -23.25 47.36
C LEU A 153 -17.50 -23.80 46.50
N GLU A 154 -17.22 -25.09 46.56
CA GLU A 154 -16.13 -25.71 45.77
C GLU A 154 -16.44 -25.73 44.27
N ASN A 155 -17.67 -26.11 43.91
CA ASN A 155 -18.13 -26.07 42.50
C ASN A 155 -18.10 -24.64 41.93
N PHE A 156 -18.41 -23.62 42.76
CA PHE A 156 -18.30 -22.22 42.35
C PHE A 156 -16.83 -21.77 42.22
N ARG A 157 -15.92 -22.19 43.12
CA ARG A 157 -14.47 -21.97 42.95
C ARG A 157 -13.95 -22.55 41.65
N GLN A 158 -14.34 -23.78 41.30
CA GLN A 158 -13.95 -24.41 40.04
C GLN A 158 -14.53 -23.67 38.83
N HIS A 159 -15.75 -23.13 38.92
CA HIS A 159 -16.32 -22.28 37.87
C HIS A 159 -15.51 -21.00 37.65
N ILE A 160 -15.17 -20.28 38.73
CA ILE A 160 -14.33 -19.08 38.69
C ILE A 160 -12.94 -19.39 38.13
N ALA A 161 -12.34 -20.53 38.48
CA ALA A 161 -11.07 -20.97 37.90
C ALA A 161 -11.19 -21.16 36.37
N ASN A 162 -12.21 -21.90 35.91
CA ASN A 162 -12.46 -22.12 34.49
C ASN A 162 -12.74 -20.82 33.71
N GLN A 163 -13.49 -19.88 34.31
CA GLN A 163 -13.75 -18.55 33.71
C GLN A 163 -12.47 -17.71 33.63
N ASN A 164 -11.59 -17.75 34.63
CA ASN A 164 -10.29 -17.08 34.56
C ASN A 164 -9.38 -17.67 33.47
N GLU A 165 -9.32 -19.00 33.33
CA GLU A 165 -8.59 -19.64 32.22
C GLU A 165 -9.14 -19.21 30.85
N GLU A 166 -10.47 -19.13 30.71
CA GLU A 166 -11.13 -18.67 29.48
C GLU A 166 -10.84 -17.19 29.18
N LYS A 167 -10.85 -16.32 30.21
CA LYS A 167 -10.43 -14.91 30.10
C LYS A 167 -8.99 -14.81 29.62
N THR A 168 -8.06 -15.54 30.23
CA THR A 168 -6.65 -15.57 29.80
C THR A 168 -6.51 -16.05 28.35
N ARG A 169 -7.24 -17.10 27.96
CA ARG A 169 -7.25 -17.64 26.60
C ARG A 169 -7.73 -16.61 25.57
N ARG A 170 -8.87 -15.94 25.83
CA ARG A 170 -9.45 -14.95 24.92
C ARG A 170 -8.64 -13.67 24.86
N TYR A 171 -8.02 -13.24 25.95
CA TYR A 171 -7.16 -12.07 25.97
C TYR A 171 -5.88 -12.31 25.14
N ALA A 172 -5.27 -13.50 25.25
CA ALA A 172 -4.15 -13.89 24.39
C ALA A 172 -4.57 -13.92 22.91
N GLU A 173 -5.73 -14.49 22.59
CA GLU A 173 -6.27 -14.49 21.21
C GLU A 173 -6.58 -13.08 20.69
N PHE A 174 -7.16 -12.21 21.52
CA PHE A 174 -7.44 -10.81 21.18
C PHE A 174 -6.17 -10.01 20.90
N THR A 175 -5.17 -10.07 21.79
CA THR A 175 -3.91 -9.33 21.65
C THR A 175 -3.10 -9.78 20.42
N ASP A 176 -3.03 -11.10 20.16
CA ASP A 176 -2.38 -11.62 18.96
C ASP A 176 -3.09 -11.22 17.66
N ILE A 177 -4.42 -11.16 17.65
CA ILE A 177 -5.19 -10.70 16.47
C ILE A 177 -5.11 -9.17 16.32
N LYS A 178 -5.21 -8.39 17.40
CA LYS A 178 -5.04 -6.92 17.40
C LYS A 178 -3.70 -6.52 16.78
N ARG A 179 -2.61 -7.20 17.18
CA ARG A 179 -1.28 -7.03 16.59
C ARG A 179 -1.24 -7.31 15.08
N GLN A 180 -1.93 -8.35 14.62
CA GLN A 180 -2.01 -8.68 13.19
C GLN A 180 -2.86 -7.66 12.41
N ILE A 181 -4.02 -7.27 12.94
CA ILE A 181 -4.88 -6.23 12.38
C ILE A 181 -4.11 -4.93 12.18
N ILE A 182 -3.41 -4.43 13.21
CA ILE A 182 -2.58 -3.22 13.12
C ILE A 182 -1.53 -3.34 12.01
N LEU A 183 -0.80 -4.47 11.95
CA LEU A 183 0.21 -4.71 10.92
C LEU A 183 -0.38 -4.74 9.50
N HIS A 184 -1.58 -5.33 9.33
CA HIS A 184 -2.25 -5.36 8.02
C HIS A 184 -2.82 -3.99 7.62
N MET A 185 -3.39 -3.24 8.57
CA MET A 185 -3.86 -1.87 8.33
C MET A 185 -2.71 -0.95 7.92
N GLU A 186 -1.55 -1.03 8.59
CA GLU A 186 -0.34 -0.29 8.20
C GLU A 186 0.17 -0.70 6.80
N GLN A 187 0.17 -2.00 6.47
CA GLN A 187 0.59 -2.47 5.14
C GLN A 187 -0.33 -2.04 4.00
N LEU A 188 -1.61 -1.82 4.30
CA LEU A 188 -2.65 -1.39 3.36
C LEU A 188 -2.82 0.14 3.28
N ASP A 189 -2.12 0.90 4.13
CA ASP A 189 -2.37 2.32 4.38
C ASP A 189 -3.87 2.59 4.72
N HIS A 190 -4.49 1.68 5.47
CA HIS A 190 -5.90 1.75 5.91
C HIS A 190 -6.01 2.35 7.31
N ILE A 191 -7.00 3.21 7.52
CA ILE A 191 -7.24 3.93 8.77
C ILE A 191 -8.52 3.36 9.41
N PRO A 192 -8.59 3.12 10.73
CA PRO A 192 -9.82 2.68 11.40
C PRO A 192 -11.03 3.58 11.06
N GLU A 193 -11.99 3.06 10.31
CA GLU A 193 -13.19 3.81 9.90
C GLU A 193 -14.40 3.48 10.77
N THR A 194 -14.69 2.19 10.96
CA THR A 194 -15.83 1.73 11.76
C THR A 194 -15.60 1.96 13.26
N SER A 195 -16.68 1.98 14.04
CA SER A 195 -16.58 2.05 15.51
C SER A 195 -15.84 0.85 16.10
N PHE A 196 -16.03 -0.34 15.53
CA PHE A 196 -15.35 -1.56 15.97
C PHE A 196 -13.85 -1.56 15.63
N GLU A 197 -13.44 -1.10 14.45
CA GLU A 197 -12.01 -0.92 14.14
C GLU A 197 -11.34 0.06 15.11
N LYS A 198 -12.02 1.16 15.47
CA LYS A 198 -11.51 2.15 16.43
C LYS A 198 -11.40 1.57 17.84
N ASP A 199 -12.42 0.86 18.30
CA ASP A 199 -12.41 0.15 19.59
C ASP A 199 -11.25 -0.86 19.68
N VAL A 200 -11.05 -1.65 18.63
CA VAL A 200 -9.95 -2.63 18.57
C VAL A 200 -8.56 -1.97 18.53
N VAL A 201 -8.38 -0.93 17.71
CA VAL A 201 -7.04 -0.39 17.38
C VAL A 201 -6.62 0.78 18.28
N CYS A 202 -7.55 1.66 18.64
CA CYS A 202 -7.25 2.94 19.30
C CYS A 202 -7.47 2.94 20.81
N GLU A 203 -8.39 2.11 21.32
CA GLU A 203 -8.69 2.02 22.75
C GLU A 203 -7.75 1.02 23.48
N ASP A 204 -7.74 1.11 24.81
CA ASP A 204 -6.93 0.27 25.69
C ASP A 204 -7.35 -1.21 25.63
N GLU A 205 -6.39 -2.12 25.77
CA GLU A 205 -6.63 -3.58 25.70
C GLU A 205 -7.53 -4.10 26.83
N ASP A 206 -7.54 -3.41 27.97
CA ASP A 206 -8.34 -3.79 29.15
C ASP A 206 -9.79 -3.30 29.09
N SER A 207 -10.13 -2.37 28.18
CA SER A 207 -11.52 -1.92 27.96
C SER A 207 -12.32 -2.79 26.99
N PHE A 208 -11.67 -3.67 26.24
CA PHE A 208 -12.33 -4.49 25.22
C PHE A 208 -13.08 -5.69 25.83
N CYS A 209 -14.40 -5.76 25.65
CA CYS A 209 -15.19 -6.89 26.13
C CYS A 209 -14.86 -8.18 25.36
N LEU A 210 -14.39 -9.21 26.06
CA LEU A 210 -13.98 -10.52 25.52
C LEU A 210 -15.18 -11.45 25.27
N SER A 211 -16.29 -10.89 24.77
CA SER A 211 -17.48 -11.64 24.38
C SER A 211 -17.18 -12.57 23.19
N ARG A 212 -17.91 -13.69 23.07
CA ARG A 212 -17.71 -14.62 21.95
C ARG A 212 -18.00 -13.95 20.60
N ASP A 213 -18.94 -13.02 20.56
CA ASP A 213 -19.36 -12.33 19.34
C ASP A 213 -18.36 -11.23 18.95
N ASN A 214 -17.73 -10.57 19.94
CA ASN A 214 -16.63 -9.64 19.72
C ASN A 214 -15.38 -10.36 19.17
N ILE A 215 -14.98 -11.49 19.77
CA ILE A 215 -13.87 -12.32 19.25
C ILE A 215 -14.16 -12.84 17.85
N THR A 216 -15.42 -13.19 17.53
CA THR A 216 -15.82 -13.61 16.19
C THR A 216 -15.75 -12.45 15.19
N SER A 217 -16.17 -11.25 15.59
CA SER A 217 -16.09 -10.03 14.78
C SER A 217 -14.64 -9.59 14.53
N LEU A 218 -13.77 -9.78 15.52
CA LEU A 218 -12.33 -9.52 15.43
C LEU A 218 -11.65 -10.45 14.41
N LYS A 219 -11.99 -11.75 14.43
CA LYS A 219 -11.52 -12.73 13.44
C LYS A 219 -12.01 -12.38 12.03
N LEU A 220 -13.28 -11.98 11.89
CA LEU A 220 -13.84 -11.54 10.61
C LEU A 220 -13.10 -10.31 10.06
N LEU A 221 -12.79 -9.32 10.90
CA LEU A 221 -12.00 -8.15 10.51
C LEU A 221 -10.59 -8.53 10.05
N LEU A 222 -9.91 -9.45 10.75
CA LEU A 222 -8.61 -9.98 10.31
C LEU A 222 -8.71 -10.63 8.92
N CYS A 223 -9.64 -11.57 8.72
CA CYS A 223 -9.83 -12.24 7.42
C CYS A 223 -10.05 -11.22 6.29
N GLN A 224 -10.90 -10.20 6.50
CA GLN A 224 -11.16 -9.17 5.49
C GLN A 224 -9.93 -8.31 5.18
N LEU A 225 -8.99 -8.13 6.12
CA LEU A 225 -7.74 -7.41 5.88
C LEU A 225 -6.72 -8.30 5.14
N GLU A 226 -6.68 -9.60 5.46
CA GLU A 226 -5.88 -10.59 4.75
C GLU A 226 -6.34 -10.76 3.29
N GLU A 227 -7.65 -10.84 3.04
CA GLU A 227 -8.24 -10.89 1.71
C GLU A 227 -7.85 -9.66 0.87
N ARG A 228 -8.09 -8.44 1.37
CA ARG A 228 -7.69 -7.20 0.67
C ARG A 228 -6.18 -7.11 0.42
N LYS A 229 -5.36 -7.66 1.32
CA LYS A 229 -3.91 -7.73 1.12
C LYS A 229 -3.56 -8.70 -0.01
N ALA A 230 -4.16 -9.89 -0.04
CA ALA A 230 -3.95 -10.86 -1.10
C ALA A 230 -4.42 -10.33 -2.47
N GLU A 231 -5.55 -9.62 -2.53
CA GLU A 231 -6.02 -8.93 -3.74
C GLU A 231 -5.02 -7.89 -4.25
N ASN A 232 -4.51 -7.03 -3.34
CA ASN A 232 -3.50 -6.02 -3.67
C ASN A 232 -2.19 -6.66 -4.16
N GLU A 233 -1.75 -7.75 -3.54
CA GLU A 233 -0.55 -8.49 -3.93
C GLU A 233 -0.71 -9.16 -5.31
N ALA A 234 -1.85 -9.79 -5.58
CA ALA A 234 -2.18 -10.36 -6.89
C ALA A 234 -2.28 -9.29 -7.99
N MET A 235 -2.88 -8.12 -7.71
CA MET A 235 -2.89 -6.99 -8.64
C MET A 235 -1.49 -6.43 -8.91
N CYS A 236 -0.64 -6.32 -7.87
CA CYS A 236 0.75 -5.93 -8.04
C CYS A 236 1.48 -6.92 -8.97
N GLU A 237 1.37 -8.22 -8.72
CA GLU A 237 2.06 -9.25 -9.50
C GLU A 237 1.63 -9.25 -10.97
N SER A 238 0.32 -9.16 -11.25
CA SER A 238 -0.18 -9.03 -12.62
C SER A 238 0.36 -7.78 -13.34
N HIS A 239 0.55 -6.66 -12.62
CA HIS A 239 1.21 -5.49 -13.19
C HIS A 239 2.72 -5.69 -13.37
N ARG A 240 3.43 -6.38 -12.45
CA ARG A 240 4.86 -6.74 -12.62
C ARG A 240 5.08 -7.58 -13.87
N GLU A 241 4.29 -8.64 -14.05
CA GLU A 241 4.35 -9.52 -15.22
C GLU A 241 4.16 -8.71 -16.51
N LYS A 242 3.17 -7.81 -16.53
CA LYS A 242 2.90 -6.94 -17.68
C LYS A 242 4.04 -5.94 -17.94
N ILE A 243 4.61 -5.34 -16.89
CA ILE A 243 5.77 -4.44 -16.99
C ILE A 243 6.97 -5.19 -17.55
N GLN A 244 7.27 -6.39 -17.04
CA GLN A 244 8.38 -7.21 -17.53
C GLN A 244 8.21 -7.54 -19.03
N GLN A 245 7.01 -7.97 -19.44
CA GLN A 245 6.69 -8.22 -20.86
C GLN A 245 6.87 -6.97 -21.73
N LEU A 246 6.45 -5.80 -21.25
CA LEU A 246 6.58 -4.54 -21.98
C LEU A 246 8.04 -4.06 -22.03
N TRP A 247 8.79 -4.16 -20.93
CA TRP A 247 10.23 -3.86 -20.87
C TRP A 247 11.02 -4.71 -21.87
N ASP A 248 10.69 -6.00 -21.99
CA ASP A 248 11.35 -6.91 -22.92
C ASP A 248 10.92 -6.68 -24.38
N ARG A 249 9.65 -6.37 -24.66
CA ARG A 249 9.19 -5.99 -26.02
C ARG A 249 9.72 -4.63 -26.48
N LEU A 250 9.84 -3.66 -25.58
CA LEU A 250 10.29 -2.29 -25.87
C LEU A 250 11.80 -2.10 -25.72
N GLN A 251 12.52 -3.13 -25.26
CA GLN A 251 13.97 -3.08 -25.00
C GLN A 251 14.37 -1.95 -24.05
N VAL A 252 13.60 -1.77 -22.97
CA VAL A 252 13.85 -0.71 -21.96
C VAL A 252 15.21 -0.93 -21.29
N PRO A 253 16.08 0.10 -21.21
CA PRO A 253 17.43 0.00 -20.65
C PRO A 253 17.45 -0.53 -19.22
N GLN A 254 18.52 -1.25 -18.87
CA GLN A 254 18.67 -1.88 -17.56
C GLN A 254 18.68 -0.84 -16.43
N GLU A 255 19.22 0.35 -16.68
CA GLU A 255 19.27 1.46 -15.73
C GLU A 255 17.86 1.97 -15.35
N GLU A 256 16.91 2.00 -16.29
CA GLU A 256 15.50 2.33 -16.01
C GLU A 256 14.81 1.23 -15.20
N ARG A 257 15.07 -0.05 -15.53
CA ARG A 257 14.54 -1.20 -14.79
C ARG A 257 15.03 -1.21 -13.34
N GLU A 258 16.32 -0.95 -13.13
CA GLU A 258 16.94 -0.89 -11.80
C GLU A 258 16.41 0.27 -10.96
N ALA A 259 16.18 1.45 -11.57
CA ALA A 259 15.58 2.59 -10.89
C ALA A 259 14.15 2.29 -10.38
N PHE A 260 13.43 1.37 -11.01
CA PHE A 260 12.07 0.99 -10.64
C PHE A 260 11.98 -0.24 -9.70
N ASN A 261 13.13 -0.86 -9.35
CA ASN A 261 13.18 -2.16 -8.68
C ASN A 261 12.52 -2.20 -7.28
N GLU A 262 12.48 -1.09 -6.52
CA GLU A 262 11.77 -1.00 -5.23
C GLU A 262 10.28 -1.37 -5.36
N HIS A 263 9.65 -0.88 -6.44
CA HIS A 263 8.25 -1.14 -6.77
C HIS A 263 8.04 -2.52 -7.38
N MET A 264 9.09 -3.20 -7.86
CA MET A 264 9.04 -4.56 -8.43
C MET A 264 9.11 -5.68 -7.38
N VAL A 265 9.42 -5.39 -6.11
CA VAL A 265 9.47 -6.40 -5.04
C VAL A 265 8.37 -6.22 -3.99
N THR A 266 7.99 -4.99 -3.67
CA THR A 266 7.11 -4.71 -2.54
C THR A 266 5.65 -4.48 -2.98
N SER A 267 4.66 -4.88 -2.17
CA SER A 267 3.21 -4.87 -2.54
C SER A 267 2.34 -3.91 -1.71
N ARG A 268 2.90 -2.78 -1.23
CA ARG A 268 2.14 -1.71 -0.56
C ARG A 268 1.31 -0.89 -1.57
N LYS A 269 0.30 -0.16 -1.09
CA LYS A 269 -0.59 0.69 -1.91
C LYS A 269 0.17 1.65 -2.84
N ARG A 270 1.17 2.38 -2.33
CA ARG A 270 2.04 3.26 -3.14
C ARG A 270 2.71 2.55 -4.32
N ASN A 271 3.00 1.25 -4.20
CA ASN A 271 3.64 0.47 -5.26
C ASN A 271 2.61 0.04 -6.30
N LEU A 272 1.39 -0.32 -5.89
CA LEU A 272 0.30 -0.60 -6.82
C LEU A 272 0.01 0.62 -7.70
N GLU A 273 0.04 1.82 -7.12
CA GLU A 273 -0.08 3.10 -7.84
C GLU A 273 1.09 3.32 -8.82
N ALA A 274 2.34 3.12 -8.37
CA ALA A 274 3.52 3.22 -9.22
C ALA A 274 3.54 2.18 -10.38
N LEU A 275 3.16 0.93 -10.10
CA LEU A 275 3.04 -0.15 -11.08
C LEU A 275 1.97 0.18 -12.14
N ARG A 276 0.82 0.74 -11.74
CA ARG A 276 -0.21 1.19 -12.68
C ARG A 276 0.29 2.33 -13.58
N ALA A 277 0.99 3.30 -13.00
CA ALA A 277 1.56 4.41 -13.76
C ALA A 277 2.63 3.94 -14.75
N GLU A 278 3.50 3.00 -14.37
CA GLU A 278 4.52 2.44 -15.26
C GLU A 278 3.91 1.57 -16.38
N VAL A 279 2.89 0.74 -16.08
CA VAL A 279 2.11 0.04 -17.11
C VAL A 279 1.52 1.03 -18.13
N GLN A 280 0.93 2.13 -17.67
CA GLN A 280 0.38 3.15 -18.56
C GLN A 280 1.47 3.80 -19.42
N ARG A 281 2.57 4.26 -18.80
CA ARG A 281 3.71 4.88 -19.50
C ARG A 281 4.28 3.97 -20.59
N LEU A 282 4.43 2.68 -20.31
CA LEU A 282 4.96 1.70 -21.27
C LEU A 282 3.97 1.40 -22.40
N GLU A 283 2.67 1.37 -22.14
CA GLU A 283 1.64 1.23 -23.18
C GLU A 283 1.58 2.47 -24.11
N GLU A 284 1.71 3.67 -23.54
CA GLU A 284 1.83 4.92 -24.29
C GLU A 284 3.12 4.95 -25.14
N LEU A 285 4.25 4.51 -24.60
CA LEU A 285 5.51 4.37 -25.34
C LEU A 285 5.40 3.33 -26.47
N LYS A 286 4.72 2.21 -26.24
CA LYS A 286 4.43 1.20 -27.28
C LYS A 286 3.61 1.81 -28.42
N LEU A 287 2.56 2.57 -28.09
CA LEU A 287 1.71 3.24 -29.08
C LEU A 287 2.48 4.29 -29.89
N LEU A 288 3.33 5.09 -29.21
CA LEU A 288 4.19 6.07 -29.86
C LEU A 288 5.21 5.42 -30.81
N ASN A 289 5.79 4.29 -30.42
CA ASN A 289 6.69 3.52 -31.29
C ASN A 289 5.97 2.96 -32.52
N ILE A 290 4.78 2.36 -32.35
CA ILE A 290 3.93 1.88 -33.47
C ILE A 290 3.63 3.03 -34.43
N ARG A 291 3.25 4.20 -33.90
CA ARG A 291 3.02 5.41 -34.68
C ARG A 291 4.25 5.83 -35.49
N ASN A 292 5.39 6.01 -34.84
CA ASN A 292 6.62 6.47 -35.47
C ASN A 292 7.07 5.51 -36.61
N VAL A 293 6.99 4.20 -36.40
CA VAL A 293 7.32 3.20 -37.43
C VAL A 293 6.28 3.22 -38.56
N THR A 294 4.99 3.36 -38.25
CA THR A 294 3.94 3.47 -39.28
C THR A 294 4.12 4.73 -40.13
N GLU A 295 4.44 5.89 -39.54
CA GLU A 295 4.72 7.14 -40.25
C GLU A 295 5.98 7.05 -41.12
N ALA A 296 7.02 6.34 -40.66
CA ALA A 296 8.21 6.03 -41.46
C ALA A 296 7.87 5.13 -42.67
N ILE A 297 7.10 4.06 -42.45
CA ILE A 297 6.65 3.17 -43.55
C ILE A 297 5.74 3.92 -44.52
N ARG A 298 4.82 4.78 -44.05
CA ARG A 298 4.02 5.66 -44.93
C ARG A 298 4.90 6.55 -45.81
N SER A 299 5.97 7.10 -45.24
CA SER A 299 6.95 7.90 -45.99
C SER A 299 7.68 7.07 -47.04
N GLU A 300 8.05 5.82 -46.76
CA GLU A 300 8.59 4.89 -47.76
C GLU A 300 7.55 4.50 -48.83
N ILE A 301 6.30 4.24 -48.45
CA ILE A 301 5.19 3.92 -49.36
C ILE A 301 5.00 5.08 -50.35
N ALA A 302 5.00 6.33 -49.89
CA ALA A 302 4.89 7.50 -50.76
C ALA A 302 6.04 7.57 -51.79
N VAL A 303 7.28 7.30 -51.37
CA VAL A 303 8.44 7.24 -52.28
C VAL A 303 8.30 6.13 -53.32
N PHE A 304 7.78 4.95 -52.95
CA PHE A 304 7.54 3.88 -53.92
C PHE A 304 6.33 4.14 -54.83
N TRP A 305 5.28 4.82 -54.34
CA TRP A 305 4.18 5.30 -55.17
C TRP A 305 4.64 6.28 -56.24
N ASP A 306 5.59 7.16 -55.92
CA ASP A 306 6.19 8.08 -56.89
C ASP A 306 7.09 7.35 -57.91
N ARG A 307 7.93 6.40 -57.46
CA ARG A 307 8.81 5.59 -58.34
C ARG A 307 8.08 4.66 -59.30
N CYS A 308 6.95 4.12 -58.86
CA CYS A 308 6.09 3.27 -59.68
C CYS A 308 5.01 4.08 -60.42
N PHE A 309 5.05 5.42 -60.33
CA PHE A 309 4.11 6.35 -61.00
C PHE A 309 2.61 6.08 -60.74
N LEU A 310 2.25 5.57 -59.55
CA LEU A 310 0.84 5.27 -59.25
C LEU A 310 -0.01 6.54 -59.22
N SER A 311 -1.20 6.44 -59.83
CA SER A 311 -2.18 7.53 -59.90
C SER A 311 -2.74 7.88 -58.51
N ILE A 312 -3.37 9.05 -58.40
CA ILE A 312 -3.99 9.50 -57.14
C ILE A 312 -5.07 8.49 -56.69
N ASP A 313 -5.87 7.96 -57.62
CA ASP A 313 -6.93 7.00 -57.31
C ASP A 313 -6.35 5.68 -56.78
N GLN A 314 -5.30 5.15 -57.41
CA GLN A 314 -4.59 3.94 -56.95
C GLN A 314 -3.95 4.10 -55.56
N ARG A 315 -3.55 5.32 -55.19
CA ARG A 315 -3.06 5.63 -53.83
C ARG A 315 -4.20 5.68 -52.82
N GLN A 316 -5.40 6.11 -53.23
CA GLN A 316 -6.59 6.13 -52.38
C GLN A 316 -7.17 4.72 -52.12
N ASP A 317 -7.00 3.78 -53.04
CA ASP A 317 -7.39 2.37 -52.85
C ASP A 317 -6.76 1.75 -51.59
N PHE A 318 -5.55 2.17 -51.20
CA PHE A 318 -4.93 1.79 -49.93
C PHE A 318 -5.42 2.68 -48.77
N ALA A 319 -6.72 2.60 -48.47
CA ALA A 319 -7.38 3.35 -47.39
C ALA A 319 -6.66 3.33 -46.01
N PRO A 320 -5.98 2.24 -45.55
CA PRO A 320 -5.24 2.24 -44.29
C PRO A 320 -4.15 3.32 -44.18
N TYR A 321 -3.63 3.85 -45.30
CA TYR A 321 -2.67 4.94 -45.32
C TYR A 321 -3.17 6.21 -44.61
N PHE A 322 -4.48 6.45 -44.60
CA PHE A 322 -5.10 7.67 -44.08
C PHE A 322 -5.68 7.50 -42.66
N SER A 323 -5.56 6.32 -42.04
CA SER A 323 -6.03 6.09 -40.67
C SER A 323 -5.15 6.81 -39.64
N GLU A 324 -5.77 7.42 -38.63
CA GLU A 324 -5.08 7.98 -37.45
C GLU A 324 -5.06 7.00 -36.25
N ASP A 325 -5.73 5.85 -36.37
CA ASP A 325 -5.88 4.84 -35.31
C ASP A 325 -4.68 3.88 -35.31
N PHE A 326 -3.57 4.31 -34.70
CA PHE A 326 -2.34 3.52 -34.64
C PHE A 326 -2.49 2.23 -33.83
N THR A 327 -2.49 1.09 -34.50
CA THR A 327 -2.56 -0.25 -33.90
C THR A 327 -1.47 -1.18 -34.44
N GLU A 328 -1.21 -2.29 -33.75
CA GLU A 328 -0.27 -3.33 -34.20
C GLU A 328 -0.75 -3.98 -35.52
N GLU A 329 -2.07 -4.07 -35.73
CA GLU A 329 -2.68 -4.49 -36.99
C GLU A 329 -2.44 -3.47 -38.11
N LEU A 330 -2.64 -2.17 -37.85
CA LEU A 330 -2.37 -1.12 -38.83
C LEU A 330 -0.91 -1.14 -39.30
N LEU A 331 0.03 -1.32 -38.36
CA LEU A 331 1.46 -1.45 -38.66
C LEU A 331 1.75 -2.68 -39.55
N SER A 332 1.16 -3.83 -39.22
CA SER A 332 1.31 -5.06 -40.02
C SER A 332 0.79 -4.89 -41.46
N VAL A 333 -0.33 -4.20 -41.64
CA VAL A 333 -0.89 -3.88 -42.97
C VAL A 333 0.03 -2.93 -43.76
N HIS A 334 0.66 -1.95 -43.10
CA HIS A 334 1.64 -1.07 -43.73
C HIS A 334 2.93 -1.79 -44.12
N ASP A 335 3.45 -2.68 -43.26
CA ASP A 335 4.63 -3.50 -43.62
C ASP A 335 4.32 -4.41 -44.82
N ALA A 336 3.18 -5.10 -44.81
CA ALA A 336 2.76 -5.92 -45.95
C ALA A 336 2.64 -5.10 -47.26
N GLU A 337 2.12 -3.87 -47.18
CA GLU A 337 2.00 -2.96 -48.32
C GLU A 337 3.37 -2.51 -48.86
N ILE A 338 4.28 -2.02 -47.99
CA ILE A 338 5.61 -1.60 -48.47
C ILE A 338 6.40 -2.78 -49.03
N GLN A 339 6.26 -3.98 -48.48
CA GLN A 339 6.86 -5.19 -49.05
C GLN A 339 6.22 -5.59 -50.39
N ARG A 340 4.93 -5.31 -50.62
CA ARG A 340 4.27 -5.50 -51.93
C ARG A 340 4.82 -4.52 -52.96
N LEU A 341 4.89 -3.23 -52.61
CA LEU A 341 5.40 -2.17 -53.49
C LEU A 341 6.89 -2.35 -53.82
N LYS A 342 7.72 -2.74 -52.84
CA LYS A 342 9.14 -3.05 -53.05
C LYS A 342 9.33 -4.19 -54.05
N ARG A 343 8.55 -5.27 -53.94
CA ARG A 343 8.57 -6.38 -54.91
C ARG A 343 8.12 -5.92 -56.30
N HIS A 344 6.96 -5.26 -56.38
CA HIS A 344 6.44 -4.76 -57.66
C HIS A 344 7.40 -3.80 -58.38
N TYR A 345 8.13 -2.95 -57.63
CA TYR A 345 9.17 -2.10 -58.20
C TYR A 345 10.37 -2.92 -58.70
N GLU A 346 10.90 -3.86 -57.91
CA GLU A 346 12.09 -4.63 -58.32
C GLU A 346 11.80 -5.55 -59.52
N ASP A 347 10.61 -6.20 -59.54
CA ASP A 347 10.15 -7.07 -60.63
C ASP A 347 10.05 -6.32 -61.98
N HIS A 348 9.76 -5.01 -61.95
CA HIS A 348 9.56 -4.16 -63.15
C HIS A 348 10.58 -3.01 -63.25
N ARG A 349 11.70 -3.14 -62.54
CA ARG A 349 12.62 -2.03 -62.29
C ARG A 349 13.21 -1.42 -63.55
N GLU A 350 13.60 -2.24 -64.53
CA GLU A 350 14.18 -1.75 -65.78
C GLU A 350 13.21 -0.86 -66.57
N LEU A 351 11.91 -1.11 -66.45
CA LEU A 351 10.85 -0.32 -67.07
C LEU A 351 10.67 1.02 -66.35
N PHE A 352 10.54 1.02 -65.02
CA PHE A 352 10.43 2.26 -64.23
C PHE A 352 11.69 3.14 -64.30
N ASP A 353 12.88 2.56 -64.17
CA ASP A 353 14.16 3.27 -64.29
C ASP A 353 14.32 3.84 -65.72
N GLY A 354 13.81 3.13 -66.75
CA GLY A 354 13.79 3.60 -68.13
C GLY A 354 12.81 4.77 -68.36
N VAL A 355 11.63 4.75 -67.75
CA VAL A 355 10.67 5.87 -67.78
C VAL A 355 11.27 7.12 -67.12
N HIS A 356 11.86 6.98 -65.93
CA HIS A 356 12.59 8.08 -65.27
C HIS A 356 13.74 8.60 -66.15
N GLN A 357 14.53 7.70 -66.76
CA GLN A 357 15.61 8.10 -67.67
C GLN A 357 15.09 8.87 -68.89
N TRP A 358 13.92 8.51 -69.42
CA TRP A 358 13.29 9.25 -70.52
C TRP A 358 12.85 10.64 -70.06
N GLU A 359 12.18 10.75 -68.91
CA GLU A 359 11.70 12.04 -68.39
C GLU A 359 12.86 13.01 -68.11
N ASP A 360 13.93 12.55 -67.45
CA ASP A 360 15.13 13.36 -67.21
C ASP A 360 15.84 13.75 -68.51
N SER A 361 15.92 12.82 -69.48
CA SER A 361 16.50 13.09 -70.80
C SER A 361 15.67 14.12 -71.59
N TRP A 362 14.35 14.05 -71.48
CA TRP A 362 13.40 14.97 -72.11
C TRP A 362 13.46 16.36 -71.47
N ARG A 363 13.47 16.43 -70.13
CA ARG A 363 13.63 17.66 -69.36
C ARG A 363 14.96 18.37 -69.72
N LEU A 364 16.06 17.63 -69.76
CA LEU A 364 17.37 18.15 -70.19
C LEU A 364 17.38 18.59 -71.66
N PHE A 365 16.69 17.88 -72.55
CA PHE A 365 16.55 18.27 -73.95
C PHE A 365 15.80 19.61 -74.09
N LEU A 366 14.67 19.78 -73.40
CA LEU A 366 13.91 21.04 -73.37
C LEU A 366 14.72 22.20 -72.75
N GLU A 367 15.51 21.94 -71.70
CA GLU A 367 16.44 22.93 -71.16
C GLU A 367 17.48 23.39 -72.19
N LEU A 368 18.05 22.46 -72.96
CA LEU A 368 19.04 22.78 -74.00
C LEU A 368 18.41 23.52 -75.18
N GLU A 369 17.16 23.21 -75.56
CA GLU A 369 16.37 24.00 -76.53
C GLU A 369 16.15 25.43 -76.02
N LYS A 370 15.70 25.60 -74.77
CA LYS A 370 15.48 26.93 -74.17
C LYS A 370 16.78 27.73 -74.03
N LYS A 371 17.89 27.08 -73.68
CA LYS A 371 19.23 27.70 -73.69
C LYS A 371 19.67 28.07 -75.11
N ALA A 372 19.23 27.33 -76.14
CA ALA A 372 19.58 27.60 -77.53
C ALA A 372 18.81 28.77 -78.16
N THR A 373 17.67 29.18 -77.60
CA THR A 373 16.88 30.34 -78.08
C THR A 373 17.27 31.66 -77.39
N ASP A 374 18.06 31.63 -76.31
CA ASP A 374 18.54 32.80 -75.57
C ASP A 374 19.55 33.65 -76.38
N PRO A 375 19.28 34.93 -76.68
CA PRO A 375 20.22 35.82 -77.37
C PRO A 375 21.53 36.10 -76.61
N THR A 376 21.52 35.99 -75.27
CA THR A 376 22.69 36.27 -74.42
C THR A 376 23.72 35.13 -74.42
N ARG A 377 23.32 33.94 -74.88
CA ARG A 377 24.14 32.71 -74.95
C ARG A 377 25.51 32.90 -75.62
N PHE A 378 25.61 33.83 -76.58
CA PHE A 378 26.85 34.13 -77.31
C PHE A 378 27.93 34.86 -76.49
N ALA A 379 27.61 35.31 -75.26
CA ALA A 379 28.61 35.89 -74.35
C ALA A 379 29.61 34.86 -73.80
N ASN A 380 29.26 33.56 -73.82
CA ASN A 380 30.04 32.49 -73.21
C ASN A 380 31.22 32.04 -74.10
N ARG A 381 32.42 32.56 -73.82
CA ARG A 381 33.69 32.06 -74.41
C ARG A 381 34.09 30.73 -73.77
N GLY A 382 34.53 29.75 -74.57
CA GLY A 382 35.08 28.48 -74.07
C GLY A 382 34.57 27.19 -74.71
N GLY A 383 33.82 27.26 -75.82
CA GLY A 383 33.35 26.07 -76.55
C GLY A 383 32.14 25.35 -75.93
N ASN A 384 31.52 25.91 -74.89
CA ASN A 384 30.33 25.33 -74.25
C ASN A 384 29.16 25.18 -75.24
N LEU A 385 28.96 26.17 -76.11
CA LEU A 385 28.01 26.17 -77.21
C LEU A 385 28.06 24.89 -78.06
N LEU A 386 29.27 24.38 -78.37
CA LEU A 386 29.46 23.16 -79.15
C LEU A 386 29.21 21.90 -78.31
N LYS A 387 29.46 21.94 -76.99
CA LYS A 387 29.14 20.83 -76.08
C LYS A 387 27.63 20.69 -75.90
N GLU A 388 26.93 21.80 -75.62
CA GLU A 388 25.47 21.89 -75.54
C GLU A 388 24.82 21.37 -76.83
N GLU A 389 25.29 21.82 -78.00
CA GLU A 389 24.77 21.38 -79.29
C GLU A 389 25.05 19.90 -79.57
N LYS A 390 26.24 19.40 -79.19
CA LYS A 390 26.57 17.97 -79.28
C LYS A 390 25.63 17.15 -78.38
N GLN A 391 25.45 17.55 -77.13
CA GLN A 391 24.55 16.90 -76.17
C GLN A 391 23.10 16.94 -76.65
N ARG A 392 22.61 18.06 -77.19
CA ARG A 392 21.28 18.17 -77.81
C ARG A 392 21.12 17.21 -78.99
N SER A 393 22.12 17.13 -79.87
CA SER A 393 22.13 16.19 -81.01
C SER A 393 22.27 14.72 -80.60
N GLU A 394 22.84 14.45 -79.43
CA GLU A 394 22.96 13.13 -78.82
C GLU A 394 21.63 12.71 -78.18
N LEU A 395 21.01 13.59 -77.37
CA LEU A 395 19.68 13.40 -76.80
C LEU A 395 18.59 13.19 -77.87
N HIS A 396 18.58 14.02 -78.92
CA HIS A 396 17.67 13.85 -80.06
C HIS A 396 17.86 12.49 -80.80
N LYS A 397 18.99 11.80 -80.61
CA LYS A 397 19.25 10.45 -81.15
C LYS A 397 19.09 9.34 -80.13
N SER A 398 19.15 9.62 -78.82
CA SER A 398 18.98 8.64 -77.75
C SER A 398 17.53 8.54 -77.30
N LEU A 399 16.78 9.65 -77.24
CA LEU A 399 15.35 9.68 -76.88
C LEU A 399 14.53 8.72 -77.75
N PRO A 400 14.52 8.79 -79.10
CA PRO A 400 13.80 7.80 -79.94
C PRO A 400 14.29 6.35 -79.82
N LYS A 401 15.53 6.12 -79.35
CA LYS A 401 16.04 4.77 -79.11
C LYS A 401 15.55 4.23 -77.77
N LEU A 402 15.50 5.08 -76.75
CA LEU A 402 14.97 4.77 -75.43
C LEU A 402 13.46 4.55 -75.51
N GLU A 403 12.72 5.40 -76.24
CA GLU A 403 11.29 5.23 -76.55
C GLU A 403 11.02 3.90 -77.24
N LYS A 404 11.85 3.50 -78.23
CA LYS A 404 11.72 2.21 -78.89
C LYS A 404 12.06 1.02 -77.96
N LYS A 405 13.02 1.18 -77.04
CA LYS A 405 13.34 0.14 -76.03
C LYS A 405 12.17 0.00 -75.06
N LEU A 406 11.73 1.11 -74.45
CA LEU A 406 10.60 1.19 -73.54
C LEU A 406 9.33 0.64 -74.17
N LYS A 407 9.05 0.95 -75.44
CA LYS A 407 7.91 0.35 -76.14
C LYS A 407 7.98 -1.17 -76.16
N ALA A 408 9.13 -1.77 -76.49
CA ALA A 408 9.25 -3.22 -76.50
C ALA A 408 9.11 -3.84 -75.10
N GLU A 409 9.55 -3.14 -74.06
CA GLU A 409 9.44 -3.56 -72.66
C GLU A 409 8.00 -3.43 -72.14
N ILE A 410 7.29 -2.36 -72.53
CA ILE A 410 5.85 -2.16 -72.28
C ILE A 410 5.01 -3.20 -73.02
N ASP A 411 5.26 -3.43 -74.31
CA ASP A 411 4.51 -4.42 -75.12
C ASP A 411 4.61 -5.84 -74.51
N VAL A 412 5.76 -6.19 -73.91
CA VAL A 412 5.93 -7.45 -73.13
C VAL A 412 5.17 -7.38 -71.81
N TRP A 413 5.35 -6.31 -71.02
CA TRP A 413 4.70 -6.14 -69.73
C TRP A 413 3.17 -6.19 -69.80
N GLU A 414 2.56 -5.48 -70.76
CA GLU A 414 1.10 -5.50 -70.96
C GLU A 414 0.59 -6.90 -71.32
N SER A 415 1.42 -7.70 -72.02
CA SER A 415 1.09 -9.10 -72.36
C SER A 415 1.22 -10.07 -71.17
N GLU A 416 2.12 -9.80 -70.22
CA GLU A 416 2.35 -10.62 -69.03
C GLU A 416 1.37 -10.29 -67.90
N GLN A 417 1.06 -9.01 -67.69
CA GLN A 417 0.15 -8.54 -66.63
C GLN A 417 -1.32 -8.48 -67.06
N GLY A 418 -1.60 -8.45 -68.37
CA GLY A 418 -2.97 -8.35 -68.91
C GLY A 418 -3.66 -7.01 -68.63
N GLN A 419 -2.87 -5.96 -68.34
CA GLN A 419 -3.33 -4.60 -68.03
C GLN A 419 -2.50 -3.59 -68.82
N GLU A 420 -3.04 -2.38 -69.01
CA GLU A 420 -2.37 -1.30 -69.76
C GLU A 420 -1.32 -0.60 -68.89
N PHE A 421 -0.16 -0.25 -69.45
CA PHE A 421 0.91 0.41 -68.69
C PHE A 421 0.65 1.91 -68.55
N LEU A 422 0.16 2.28 -67.36
CA LEU A 422 -0.20 3.65 -67.01
C LEU A 422 0.88 4.31 -66.14
N VAL A 423 1.32 5.49 -66.54
CA VAL A 423 2.20 6.38 -65.78
C VAL A 423 1.35 7.57 -65.35
N SER A 424 1.16 7.76 -64.04
CA SER A 424 0.29 8.79 -63.45
C SER A 424 -1.15 8.79 -64.01
N GLY A 425 -1.66 7.63 -64.44
CA GLY A 425 -3.00 7.46 -65.01
C GLY A 425 -3.11 7.64 -66.54
N GLN A 426 -2.03 7.94 -67.26
CA GLN A 426 -2.01 8.03 -68.73
C GLN A 426 -1.07 6.98 -69.33
N LYS A 427 -1.37 6.46 -70.53
CA LYS A 427 -0.45 5.56 -71.24
C LYS A 427 0.85 6.29 -71.57
N PHE A 428 1.98 5.75 -71.10
CA PHE A 428 3.28 6.42 -71.22
C PHE A 428 3.62 6.81 -72.67
N LEU A 429 3.40 5.92 -73.64
CA LEU A 429 3.72 6.18 -75.05
C LEU A 429 2.81 7.26 -75.68
N GLN A 430 1.57 7.44 -75.21
CA GLN A 430 0.70 8.54 -75.64
C GLN A 430 1.21 9.87 -75.08
N TYR A 431 1.56 9.90 -73.79
CA TYR A 431 2.19 11.06 -73.16
C TYR A 431 3.48 11.48 -73.90
N VAL A 432 4.36 10.53 -74.24
CA VAL A 432 5.58 10.77 -75.03
C VAL A 432 5.26 11.42 -76.38
N GLU A 433 4.26 10.90 -77.12
CA GLU A 433 3.85 11.46 -78.41
C GLU A 433 3.27 12.88 -78.26
N GLU A 434 2.43 13.11 -77.24
CA GLU A 434 1.90 14.43 -76.88
C GLU A 434 3.02 15.43 -76.53
N GLN A 435 4.05 15.01 -75.79
CA GLN A 435 5.20 15.87 -75.48
C GLN A 435 5.97 16.27 -76.75
N TRP A 436 6.23 15.32 -77.65
CA TRP A 436 6.86 15.62 -78.93
C TRP A 436 6.00 16.54 -79.82
N GLU A 437 4.68 16.37 -79.82
CA GLU A 437 3.75 17.21 -80.56
C GLU A 437 3.67 18.64 -79.99
N LEU A 438 3.57 18.78 -78.66
CA LEU A 438 3.62 20.08 -77.99
C LEU A 438 4.92 20.82 -78.30
N HIS A 439 6.06 20.13 -78.25
CA HIS A 439 7.35 20.69 -78.67
C HIS A 439 7.32 21.10 -80.15
N ARG A 440 6.79 20.26 -81.06
CA ARG A 440 6.66 20.58 -82.50
C ARG A 440 5.83 21.84 -82.73
N ILE A 441 4.67 21.95 -82.10
CA ILE A 441 3.78 23.10 -82.15
C ILE A 441 4.49 24.35 -81.61
N GLU A 442 5.24 24.23 -80.52
CA GLU A 442 5.96 25.38 -79.94
C GLU A 442 7.11 25.86 -80.83
N LYS A 443 7.88 24.94 -81.45
CA LYS A 443 8.88 25.31 -82.48
C LYS A 443 8.23 25.93 -83.73
N GLU A 444 7.02 25.51 -84.09
CA GLU A 444 6.28 26.12 -85.20
C GLU A 444 5.76 27.52 -84.83
N LYS A 445 5.18 27.72 -83.64
CA LYS A 445 4.82 29.05 -83.12
C LYS A 445 6.04 29.96 -83.05
N GLU A 446 7.18 29.48 -82.54
CA GLU A 446 8.44 30.23 -82.50
C GLU A 446 8.86 30.67 -83.92
N LYS A 447 8.76 29.77 -84.91
CA LYS A 447 9.04 30.06 -86.31
C LYS A 447 8.06 31.07 -86.92
N GLN A 448 6.76 30.94 -86.62
CA GLN A 448 5.71 31.87 -87.07
C GLN A 448 5.88 33.24 -86.41
N GLU A 449 6.23 33.31 -85.13
CA GLU A 449 6.50 34.56 -84.41
C GLU A 449 7.77 35.23 -84.91
N ARG A 450 8.85 34.48 -85.19
CA ARG A 450 10.04 34.97 -85.89
C ARG A 450 9.69 35.50 -87.29
N HIS A 451 8.81 34.83 -88.04
CA HIS A 451 8.33 35.29 -89.34
C HIS A 451 7.49 36.57 -89.23
N LEU A 452 6.60 36.65 -88.24
CA LEU A 452 5.76 37.83 -87.98
C LEU A 452 6.60 39.01 -87.49
N LYS A 453 7.60 38.80 -86.62
CA LYS A 453 8.59 39.81 -86.22
C LYS A 453 9.38 40.31 -87.43
N LYS A 454 9.80 39.42 -88.32
CA LYS A 454 10.47 39.78 -89.58
C LYS A 454 9.54 40.53 -90.54
N SER A 455 8.27 40.15 -90.64
CA SER A 455 7.25 40.82 -91.45
C SER A 455 6.95 42.22 -90.92
N LYS A 456 6.72 42.36 -89.61
CA LYS A 456 6.53 43.66 -88.93
C LYS A 456 7.76 44.54 -89.01
N GLN A 457 8.97 43.98 -88.92
CA GLN A 457 10.21 44.71 -89.17
C GLN A 457 10.24 45.23 -90.62
N THR A 458 9.89 44.39 -91.60
CA THR A 458 9.84 44.78 -93.02
C THR A 458 8.78 45.86 -93.27
N GLU A 459 7.64 45.79 -92.58
CA GLU A 459 6.55 46.78 -92.64
C GLU A 459 6.96 48.12 -92.02
N VAL A 460 7.60 48.11 -90.85
CA VAL A 460 8.21 49.30 -90.22
C VAL A 460 9.31 49.90 -91.10
N ASP A 461 10.15 49.06 -91.70
CA ASP A 461 11.22 49.46 -92.62
C ASP A 461 10.67 50.06 -93.94
N MET A 462 9.47 49.68 -94.37
CA MET A 462 8.76 50.33 -95.48
C MET A 462 8.08 51.65 -95.06
N LEU A 463 7.54 51.73 -93.85
CA LEU A 463 6.75 52.88 -93.39
C LEU A 463 7.62 54.06 -92.92
N TYR A 464 8.79 53.78 -92.33
CA TYR A 464 9.73 54.78 -91.81
C TYR A 464 11.04 54.88 -92.61
N GLY A 465 11.22 54.03 -93.63
CA GLY A 465 12.44 53.92 -94.42
C GLY A 465 13.50 53.07 -93.73
N THR A 466 14.24 52.29 -94.52
CA THR A 466 15.31 51.42 -94.02
C THR A 466 16.45 52.25 -93.43
N ALA A 467 16.71 52.07 -92.13
CA ALA A 467 17.89 52.65 -91.49
C ALA A 467 19.17 51.96 -92.00
N VAL A 468 19.78 52.52 -93.04
CA VAL A 468 20.99 51.98 -93.70
C VAL A 468 22.17 51.94 -92.71
N ARG A 469 22.40 50.78 -92.09
CA ARG A 469 23.67 50.49 -91.40
C ARG A 469 24.65 49.85 -92.39
N THR A 470 25.56 50.69 -92.86
CA THR A 470 26.66 50.33 -93.77
C THR A 470 27.62 49.30 -93.16
N PRO A 471 28.01 48.23 -93.89
CA PRO A 471 29.10 47.36 -93.49
C PRO A 471 30.45 47.97 -93.89
N THR A 472 31.26 48.35 -92.90
CA THR A 472 32.59 48.92 -93.13
C THR A 472 33.54 47.88 -93.71
N LYS A 473 33.91 48.04 -94.98
CA LYS A 473 35.00 47.26 -95.61
C LYS A 473 36.33 47.52 -94.90
N ARG A 474 37.08 46.44 -94.60
CA ARG A 474 38.54 46.47 -94.74
C ARG A 474 38.95 45.51 -95.85
N ARG A 475 39.68 46.05 -96.82
CA ARG A 475 40.05 45.41 -98.08
C ARG A 475 41.54 45.12 -98.02
N PHE A 476 41.94 43.86 -98.11
CA PHE A 476 43.31 43.48 -98.43
C PHE A 476 43.29 42.60 -99.69
N LEU A 477 43.84 43.16 -100.76
CA LEU A 477 44.40 42.42 -101.89
C LEU A 477 45.85 42.11 -101.49
N GLY A 478 46.47 40.98 -101.77
CA GLY A 478 45.99 39.76 -102.42
C GLY A 478 47.15 39.09 -103.18
N THR A 479 47.28 37.76 -103.12
CA THR A 479 48.20 36.98 -103.99
C THR A 479 47.62 35.61 -104.32
N THR A 480 47.17 35.48 -105.56
CA THR A 480 47.27 34.32 -106.46
C THR A 480 47.31 32.90 -105.88
N THR A 481 46.26 32.13 -106.18
CA THR A 481 46.23 30.66 -106.16
C THR A 481 47.09 30.04 -107.27
N PRO A 482 47.45 28.75 -107.12
CA PRO A 482 47.38 27.81 -108.24
C PRO A 482 46.46 26.60 -107.93
N ASN A 483 46.09 25.87 -109.00
CA ASN A 483 45.06 24.83 -109.01
C ASN A 483 45.55 23.41 -108.66
N LYS A 484 44.60 22.57 -108.20
CA LYS A 484 44.51 21.09 -108.34
C LYS A 484 45.76 20.23 -108.06
N THR A 485 45.64 19.23 -107.15
CA THR A 485 45.45 17.81 -107.57
C THR A 485 45.01 16.81 -106.47
N ARG A 486 44.17 15.89 -106.94
CA ARG A 486 43.65 14.57 -106.51
C ARG A 486 44.54 13.62 -105.65
N LYS A 487 43.91 12.98 -104.64
CA LYS A 487 44.06 11.60 -104.06
C LYS A 487 45.34 11.16 -103.27
N VAL A 488 45.08 10.63 -102.06
CA VAL A 488 45.58 9.41 -101.32
C VAL A 488 46.68 8.50 -101.92
N PRO A 489 47.40 7.63 -101.13
CA PRO A 489 47.36 7.37 -99.66
C PRO A 489 48.73 7.13 -98.93
N ALA A 490 48.65 6.74 -97.65
CA ALA A 490 49.40 5.64 -96.98
C ALA A 490 50.69 5.87 -96.13
N VAL A 491 50.54 5.53 -94.83
CA VAL A 491 51.34 4.55 -94.03
C VAL A 491 52.86 4.81 -93.82
N ARG A 492 53.29 5.08 -92.56
CA ARG A 492 54.00 4.13 -91.66
C ARG A 492 54.34 4.70 -90.26
N THR A 493 54.17 3.83 -89.26
CA THR A 493 54.76 3.75 -87.90
C THR A 493 56.31 3.70 -87.93
N PRO A 494 57.10 3.73 -86.82
CA PRO A 494 56.84 3.08 -85.51
C PRO A 494 57.43 3.74 -84.23
N GLY A 495 57.27 3.04 -83.09
CA GLY A 495 58.15 3.16 -81.90
C GLY A 495 57.63 4.11 -80.82
N SER A 496 57.05 3.66 -79.70
CA SER A 496 57.61 2.84 -78.61
C SER A 496 58.14 3.71 -77.45
N SER A 497 57.40 3.74 -76.32
CA SER A 497 57.94 3.53 -74.95
C SER A 497 56.93 3.92 -73.86
N ARG A 498 56.58 2.96 -72.99
CA ARG A 498 56.24 3.14 -71.55
C ARG A 498 57.51 3.65 -70.81
N PRO A 499 57.52 4.09 -69.52
CA PRO A 499 56.47 3.99 -68.50
C PRO A 499 56.19 5.31 -67.70
N PRO A 500 56.32 5.44 -66.33
CA PRO A 500 55.13 5.63 -65.48
C PRO A 500 55.18 6.84 -64.49
N ASN A 501 54.10 6.97 -63.69
CA ASN A 501 53.98 7.55 -62.32
C ASN A 501 55.25 8.10 -61.62
N PRO A 502 55.18 9.22 -60.85
CA PRO A 502 54.55 9.12 -59.51
C PRO A 502 53.92 10.39 -58.87
N ARG A 503 53.44 10.18 -57.64
CA ARG A 503 52.87 11.10 -56.62
C ARG A 503 53.66 12.39 -56.33
N LEU A 504 52.91 13.42 -55.88
CA LEU A 504 53.17 14.39 -54.79
C LEU A 504 51.75 14.86 -54.36
N GLN A 505 51.27 14.87 -53.10
CA GLN A 505 51.80 15.27 -51.78
C GLN A 505 51.95 16.79 -51.60
N GLY A 506 51.20 17.35 -50.63
CA GLY A 506 51.22 18.74 -50.21
C GLY A 506 50.49 18.90 -48.86
N CYS A 507 51.16 19.49 -47.86
CA CYS A 507 50.72 19.56 -46.46
C CYS A 507 50.16 20.93 -46.08
N ASN A 508 49.43 21.00 -44.94
CA ASN A 508 49.68 21.86 -43.76
C ASN A 508 48.39 22.05 -42.91
N LYS A 509 48.38 21.67 -41.62
CA LYS A 509 48.61 22.51 -40.39
C LYS A 509 47.43 23.46 -40.06
N GLU A 510 47.06 23.77 -38.81
CA GLU A 510 47.38 23.30 -37.44
C GLU A 510 46.39 23.97 -36.46
N ASN A 511 46.01 23.29 -35.36
CA ASN A 511 45.99 23.79 -33.97
C ASN A 511 44.92 23.11 -33.08
N GLU A 512 45.38 22.32 -32.11
CA GLU A 512 44.72 22.14 -30.81
C GLU A 512 45.23 23.21 -29.83
N VAL A 513 44.46 23.51 -28.78
CA VAL A 513 45.04 23.87 -27.47
C VAL A 513 44.33 23.07 -26.37
N ARG A 514 45.11 22.29 -25.62
CA ARG A 514 44.72 21.67 -24.36
C ARG A 514 45.89 21.83 -23.38
N SER A 515 45.62 22.28 -22.16
CA SER A 515 46.63 22.34 -21.09
C SER A 515 46.07 21.76 -19.80
N LYS A 516 46.79 20.78 -19.24
CA LYS A 516 46.57 20.22 -17.89
C LYS A 516 47.45 20.96 -16.88
N GLY A 517 47.13 20.88 -15.58
CA GLY A 517 48.18 20.44 -14.65
C GLY A 517 48.22 20.94 -13.19
N THR A 518 47.57 20.19 -12.29
CA THR A 518 48.17 19.62 -11.06
C THR A 518 48.58 20.58 -9.88
N PRO A 519 49.08 20.11 -8.70
CA PRO A 519 48.37 20.29 -7.41
C PRO A 519 49.23 20.87 -6.24
N LEU A 520 48.74 20.87 -4.98
CA LEU A 520 49.49 20.46 -3.76
C LEU A 520 48.69 20.55 -2.43
N SER A 521 49.22 19.88 -1.39
CA SER A 521 48.87 19.79 0.05
C SER A 521 48.40 21.08 0.76
N GLY A 522 47.82 21.12 1.97
CA GLY A 522 47.54 20.18 3.09
C GLY A 522 47.14 21.03 4.35
N GLY A 523 46.90 20.54 5.58
CA GLY A 523 46.84 19.20 6.21
C GLY A 523 46.81 19.33 7.77
N LEU A 524 46.58 18.22 8.51
CA LEU A 524 46.60 18.05 9.99
C LEU A 524 45.54 18.80 10.85
N LEU A 525 44.78 18.05 11.68
CA LEU A 525 45.00 17.97 13.15
C LEU A 525 44.15 16.86 13.82
N ASN A 526 44.43 16.61 15.10
CA ASN A 526 44.13 15.37 15.82
C ASN A 526 42.94 15.43 16.82
N SER A 527 42.44 14.23 17.13
CA SER A 527 42.07 13.71 18.47
C SER A 527 40.73 14.03 19.16
N ALA A 528 40.37 13.03 19.98
CA ALA A 528 39.72 13.08 21.29
C ALA A 528 38.18 13.10 21.36
N SER A 529 37.65 11.97 21.83
CA SER A 529 36.52 11.95 22.75
C SER A 529 36.88 12.67 24.06
N PRO A 530 35.88 13.19 24.78
CA PRO A 530 35.85 12.90 26.21
C PRO A 530 34.45 12.60 26.76
N GLN A 531 34.34 11.45 27.43
CA GLN A 531 33.59 11.38 28.68
C GLN A 531 34.35 12.18 29.75
N PRO A 532 33.64 12.84 30.69
CA PRO A 532 34.15 12.89 32.05
C PRO A 532 33.11 12.42 33.08
N ASN A 533 33.51 11.41 33.85
CA ASN A 533 32.86 11.07 35.12
C ASN A 533 33.28 12.06 36.21
N PHE A 534 32.30 12.61 36.94
CA PHE A 534 32.36 12.95 38.37
C PHE A 534 30.92 12.72 38.87
N SER A 535 30.58 11.80 39.79
CA SER A 535 31.18 11.40 41.06
C SER A 535 31.36 12.59 42.03
N ILE A 536 30.48 12.66 43.05
CA ILE A 536 30.85 12.65 44.50
C ILE A 536 29.63 12.99 45.40
N THR A 537 29.30 12.03 46.28
CA THR A 537 28.67 12.12 47.62
C THR A 537 27.35 12.86 47.85
N SER A 538 26.43 12.13 48.51
CA SER A 538 25.76 12.46 49.79
C SER A 538 24.81 13.69 49.79
N VAL A 539 23.59 13.62 50.33
CA VAL A 539 23.28 13.19 51.69
C VAL A 539 22.02 12.30 51.77
N ALA A 540 22.12 11.33 52.67
CA ALA A 540 21.08 10.48 53.21
C ALA A 540 19.81 11.20 53.71
N SER A 541 18.75 10.39 53.89
CA SER A 541 17.54 10.58 54.71
C SER A 541 16.26 10.44 53.88
N THR A 542 15.24 9.64 54.17
CA THR A 542 14.98 8.58 55.16
C THR A 542 13.66 7.95 54.72
N TYR A 543 13.69 6.75 54.14
CA TYR A 543 12.45 5.97 53.87
C TYR A 543 12.45 4.61 54.58
N SER A 544 13.62 4.14 55.03
CA SER A 544 13.76 2.92 55.83
C SER A 544 13.40 3.08 57.32
N GLU A 545 13.04 4.27 57.78
CA GLU A 545 12.47 4.47 59.13
C GLU A 545 10.94 4.55 59.17
N PHE A 546 10.27 4.73 58.02
CA PHE A 546 8.80 4.78 57.97
C PHE A 546 8.12 3.40 58.08
N VAL A 547 8.88 2.32 57.86
CA VAL A 547 8.36 0.93 57.91
C VAL A 547 8.62 0.25 59.27
N ARG A 548 9.35 0.90 60.19
CA ARG A 548 9.74 0.30 61.49
C ARG A 548 8.76 0.59 62.63
N ASP A 549 7.94 1.63 62.52
CA ASP A 549 7.09 2.10 63.63
C ASP A 549 5.64 1.56 63.59
N LEU A 550 5.23 0.85 62.53
CA LEU A 550 3.93 0.17 62.46
C LEU A 550 3.90 -1.21 63.16
N SER A 551 5.03 -1.69 63.69
CA SER A 551 5.15 -3.01 64.34
C SER A 551 5.35 -2.96 65.87
N LYS A 552 5.20 -1.78 66.50
CA LYS A 552 5.39 -1.58 67.95
C LYS A 552 4.18 -1.00 68.70
N ALA A 553 2.99 -0.98 68.09
CA ALA A 553 1.74 -0.61 68.74
C ALA A 553 0.94 -1.81 69.30
N SER A 554 1.52 -3.01 69.33
CA SER A 554 0.84 -4.27 69.69
C SER A 554 1.46 -4.96 70.91
N ASN A 555 1.62 -4.25 72.04
CA ASN A 555 1.75 -4.85 73.38
C ASN A 555 1.62 -3.83 74.53
N THR A 556 0.39 -3.39 74.83
CA THR A 556 0.06 -2.77 76.13
C THR A 556 -1.22 -3.37 76.68
N LYS A 557 -1.06 -4.12 77.77
CA LYS A 557 -2.09 -4.88 78.48
C LYS A 557 -2.59 -4.04 79.66
N ILE A 558 -3.78 -3.44 79.56
CA ILE A 558 -4.47 -2.78 80.67
C ILE A 558 -5.92 -3.27 80.72
N GLN A 559 -6.38 -3.57 81.93
CA GLN A 559 -7.73 -4.05 82.23
C GLN A 559 -8.78 -2.97 81.97
N HIS A 560 -9.98 -3.38 81.59
CA HIS A 560 -11.17 -2.57 81.77
C HIS A 560 -12.26 -3.40 82.45
N ASP A 561 -12.52 -3.10 83.72
CA ASP A 561 -13.82 -3.38 84.33
C ASP A 561 -14.88 -2.53 83.62
N VAL A 562 -16.02 -3.13 83.31
CA VAL A 562 -17.25 -2.40 83.00
C VAL A 562 -18.40 -3.06 83.77
N LEU A 563 -18.95 -2.28 84.69
CA LEU A 563 -20.15 -2.60 85.45
C LEU A 563 -21.38 -2.52 84.52
N ASN A 564 -22.19 -3.58 84.46
CA ASN A 564 -23.56 -3.48 83.98
C ASN A 564 -24.48 -3.21 85.18
N SER A 565 -25.08 -2.01 85.23
CA SER A 565 -26.12 -1.67 86.20
C SER A 565 -27.47 -1.55 85.50
N THR A 566 -28.41 -2.38 85.94
CA THR A 566 -29.83 -2.32 85.58
C THR A 566 -30.53 -1.18 86.33
N SER A 567 -31.33 -0.36 85.65
CA SER A 567 -32.45 0.34 86.28
C SER A 567 -33.51 0.79 85.28
N THR A 568 -34.67 0.14 85.35
CA THR A 568 -35.94 0.61 84.76
C THR A 568 -36.55 1.74 85.58
N ASN A 569 -37.27 2.66 84.92
CA ASN A 569 -38.58 3.24 85.29
C ASN A 569 -38.67 4.75 85.05
N LEU A 570 -39.37 5.13 83.97
CA LEU A 570 -40.65 5.87 84.07
C LEU A 570 -41.47 5.65 82.79
#